data_AF-A0A372JG92-F1
#
_entry.id   AF-A0A372JG92-F1
#
_cell.length_a   1.000
_cell.length_b   1.000
_cell.length_c   1.000
_cell.angle_alpha   90.00
_cell.angle_beta   90.00
_cell.angle_gamma   90.00
#
_symmetry.space_group_name_H-M   'P 1'
#
loop_
_entity.id
_entity.type
_entity.pdbx_description
1 polymer ?
#
loop_
_entity_poly.entity_id
_entity_poly.type
_entity_poly.pdbx_seq_one_letter_code
_entity_poly.pdbx_strand_id
1 'polypeptide(L)'
;MAERLDERLGDRFALLARGTRTADARHRTLRAVVDWSWELLTEDERAAARRFTVFAGGATAASALAVARADEETLTALADRSLLDFSRGRYRMLETIRAYGAEKLAEAGEAEETEAAHAAHLLDLAARADLLGSGQLAALDRLAAEHDDLIAALRRAVAAGRAGTASALLTAMSVYLWIRGLAGSAAPLAAALLDLPDAAALPPEEYAVCVTIAGTRATEEQRERAGAALAGAERPLRNSMASLQWLMGSVGGGDMSVQFETLMAERESPDRWARSAAHLMSGYPRLANGDLAEAEHEYRTAAEGFRALGERWGTALALDALAGLAATAGDTARAVALTEEALTLAGELGAADDIADLLCNRGDLRAAADPEAARAD
;
A
#
# COMPACT_ATOMS: atom_id res chain seq x y z
N MET A 1 16.14 -2.23 2.27
CA MET A 1 17.30 -3.12 2.56
C MET A 1 16.90 -4.51 3.10
N ALA A 2 15.65 -4.70 3.56
CA ALA A 2 15.11 -6.00 3.98
C ALA A 2 14.63 -6.89 2.81
N GLU A 3 14.16 -6.33 1.70
CA GLU A 3 13.71 -7.12 0.52
C GLU A 3 14.81 -7.92 -0.17
N ARG A 4 16.05 -7.41 -0.19
CA ARG A 4 17.20 -8.19 -0.71
C ARG A 4 17.60 -9.35 0.20
N LEU A 5 17.05 -9.47 1.42
CA LEU A 5 17.28 -10.64 2.27
C LEU A 5 16.33 -11.78 1.95
N ASP A 6 15.04 -11.53 1.68
CA ASP A 6 14.05 -12.58 1.46
C ASP A 6 14.25 -13.37 0.15
N GLU A 7 14.52 -12.68 -0.96
CA GLU A 7 14.88 -13.35 -2.22
C GLU A 7 16.22 -14.09 -2.12
N ARG A 8 17.18 -13.56 -1.36
CA ARG A 8 18.47 -14.24 -1.08
C ARG A 8 18.34 -15.38 -0.07
N LEU A 9 17.24 -15.47 0.68
CA LEU A 9 16.98 -16.52 1.67
C LEU A 9 16.24 -17.71 1.02
N GLY A 10 15.22 -17.45 0.21
CA GLY A 10 14.61 -18.48 -0.64
C GLY A 10 15.63 -19.14 -1.58
N ASP A 11 16.49 -18.32 -2.19
CA ASP A 11 17.61 -18.81 -3.01
C ASP A 11 18.71 -19.47 -2.17
N ARG A 12 18.92 -19.09 -0.90
CA ARG A 12 19.85 -19.80 0.01
C ARG A 12 19.38 -21.20 0.37
N PHE A 13 18.09 -21.48 0.51
CA PHE A 13 17.62 -22.85 0.74
C PHE A 13 17.74 -23.72 -0.52
N ALA A 14 17.49 -23.14 -1.71
CA ALA A 14 17.73 -23.82 -3.00
C ALA A 14 19.24 -24.02 -3.29
N LEU A 15 20.10 -23.09 -2.89
CA LEU A 15 21.57 -23.17 -3.02
C LEU A 15 22.21 -24.03 -1.92
N LEU A 16 21.67 -24.09 -0.70
CA LEU A 16 22.14 -24.95 0.38
C LEU A 16 21.72 -26.41 0.19
N ALA A 17 20.61 -26.68 -0.52
CA ALA A 17 20.29 -28.02 -1.00
C ALA A 17 21.35 -28.57 -1.99
N ARG A 18 22.22 -27.70 -2.54
CA ARG A 18 23.37 -28.09 -3.39
C ARG A 18 24.71 -28.18 -2.63
N GLY A 19 24.76 -28.05 -1.29
CA GLY A 19 26.03 -27.95 -0.58
C GLY A 19 26.09 -28.48 0.87
N THR A 20 26.79 -29.60 1.02
CA THR A 20 27.36 -30.24 2.24
C THR A 20 26.44 -31.10 3.13
N ARG A 21 26.84 -32.37 3.25
CA ARG A 21 26.21 -33.48 3.97
C ARG A 21 25.86 -33.22 5.45
N THR A 22 26.43 -32.17 6.05
CA THR A 22 26.21 -31.71 7.43
C THR A 22 25.02 -30.74 7.56
N ALA A 23 24.72 -29.92 6.55
CA ALA A 23 23.50 -29.11 6.51
C ALA A 23 22.25 -30.01 6.39
N ASP A 24 22.34 -31.04 5.54
CA ASP A 24 21.30 -32.08 5.41
C ASP A 24 21.05 -32.84 6.70
N ALA A 25 22.09 -33.09 7.52
CA ALA A 25 21.94 -33.79 8.79
C ALA A 25 21.17 -32.94 9.81
N ARG A 26 21.50 -31.64 9.95
CA ARG A 26 20.79 -30.73 10.87
C ARG A 26 19.35 -30.47 10.42
N HIS A 27 19.11 -30.31 9.12
CA HIS A 27 17.75 -30.17 8.59
C HIS A 27 16.91 -31.43 8.81
N ARG A 28 17.48 -32.63 8.67
CA ARG A 28 16.78 -33.88 9.02
C ARG A 28 16.40 -33.94 10.51
N THR A 29 17.29 -33.52 11.41
CA THR A 29 16.98 -33.50 12.85
C THR A 29 15.91 -32.48 13.20
N LEU A 30 15.97 -31.27 12.64
CA LEU A 30 14.91 -30.25 12.84
C LEU A 30 13.57 -30.70 12.27
N ARG A 31 13.58 -31.28 11.06
CA ARG A 31 12.37 -31.81 10.44
C ARG A 31 11.76 -32.95 11.26
N ALA A 32 12.57 -33.86 11.79
CA ALA A 32 12.09 -34.93 12.67
C ALA A 32 11.44 -34.41 13.96
N VAL A 33 11.93 -33.29 14.51
CA VAL A 33 11.31 -32.64 15.69
C VAL A 33 9.96 -32.01 15.33
N VAL A 34 9.86 -31.36 14.16
CA VAL A 34 8.60 -30.81 13.67
C VAL A 34 7.61 -31.94 13.35
N ASP A 35 8.07 -33.01 12.68
CA ASP A 35 7.27 -34.22 12.39
C ASP A 35 6.66 -34.78 13.68
N TRP A 36 7.47 -34.98 14.72
CA TRP A 36 6.97 -35.49 16.00
C TRP A 36 5.94 -34.54 16.64
N SER A 37 6.22 -33.24 16.63
CA SER A 37 5.28 -32.23 17.17
C SER A 37 3.96 -32.20 16.38
N TRP A 38 4.03 -32.46 15.06
CA TRP A 38 2.89 -32.52 14.16
C TRP A 38 2.05 -33.79 14.34
N GLU A 39 2.70 -34.94 14.57
CA GLU A 39 2.02 -36.22 14.83
C GLU A 39 1.19 -36.19 16.12
N LEU A 40 1.56 -35.36 17.10
CA LEU A 40 0.79 -35.18 18.33
C LEU A 40 -0.49 -34.35 18.16
N LEU A 41 -0.64 -33.65 17.05
CA LEU A 41 -1.80 -32.78 16.80
C LEU A 41 -3.05 -33.60 16.45
N THR A 42 -4.21 -33.09 16.85
CA THR A 42 -5.52 -33.53 16.34
C THR A 42 -5.65 -33.15 14.86
N GLU A 43 -6.62 -33.74 14.15
CA GLU A 43 -6.80 -33.38 12.73
C GLU A 43 -7.22 -31.92 12.56
N ASP A 44 -8.04 -31.38 13.47
CA ASP A 44 -8.45 -29.97 13.45
C ASP A 44 -7.25 -29.03 13.69
N GLU A 45 -6.38 -29.37 14.65
CA GLU A 45 -5.13 -28.65 14.90
C GLU A 45 -4.19 -28.71 13.68
N ARG A 46 -4.05 -29.87 13.03
CA ARG A 46 -3.24 -30.02 11.81
C ARG A 46 -3.82 -29.20 10.66
N ALA A 47 -5.13 -29.25 10.44
CA ALA A 47 -5.78 -28.49 9.39
C ALA A 47 -5.59 -26.99 9.59
N ALA A 48 -5.79 -26.49 10.81
CA ALA A 48 -5.54 -25.10 11.17
C ALA A 48 -4.07 -24.71 10.95
N ALA A 49 -3.12 -25.54 11.41
CA ALA A 49 -1.69 -25.28 11.24
C ALA A 49 -1.26 -25.25 9.75
N ARG A 50 -1.78 -26.16 8.91
CA ARG A 50 -1.54 -26.16 7.46
C ARG A 50 -2.04 -24.86 6.83
N ARG A 51 -3.29 -24.49 7.13
CA ARG A 51 -3.93 -23.32 6.52
C ARG A 51 -3.33 -22.01 7.00
N PHE A 52 -2.85 -21.94 8.24
CA PHE A 52 -2.16 -20.77 8.78
C PHE A 52 -0.90 -20.40 7.98
N THR A 53 -0.29 -21.34 7.25
CA THR A 53 0.95 -21.10 6.51
C THR A 53 0.85 -20.05 5.39
N VAL A 54 -0.36 -19.68 4.96
CA VAL A 54 -0.60 -18.62 3.97
C VAL A 54 -0.27 -17.21 4.50
N PHE A 55 -0.24 -17.05 5.83
CA PHE A 55 0.14 -15.80 6.51
C PHE A 55 1.68 -15.68 6.57
N ALA A 56 2.23 -14.76 5.79
CA ALA A 56 3.64 -14.37 5.81
C ALA A 56 3.97 -13.51 7.03
N GLY A 57 3.11 -12.55 7.39
CA GLY A 57 3.31 -11.60 8.50
C GLY A 57 2.76 -12.08 9.85
N GLY A 58 2.13 -13.26 9.86
CA GLY A 58 1.28 -13.75 10.95
C GLY A 58 -0.13 -13.19 10.85
N ALA A 59 -0.97 -13.44 11.86
CA ALA A 59 -2.38 -13.11 11.79
C ALA A 59 -2.91 -12.61 13.12
N THR A 60 -3.87 -11.68 13.08
CA THR A 60 -4.76 -11.48 14.24
C THR A 60 -5.62 -12.73 14.46
N ALA A 61 -6.17 -12.90 15.68
CA ALA A 61 -7.13 -13.98 15.96
C ALA A 61 -8.26 -13.99 14.92
N ALA A 62 -8.88 -12.83 14.67
CA ALA A 62 -9.95 -12.71 13.67
C ALA A 62 -9.54 -13.17 12.27
N SER A 63 -8.35 -12.77 11.79
CA SER A 63 -7.84 -13.22 10.49
C SER A 63 -7.57 -14.73 10.47
N ALA A 64 -6.98 -15.27 11.53
CA ALA A 64 -6.68 -16.70 11.64
C ALA A 64 -7.97 -17.54 11.67
N LEU A 65 -9.01 -17.12 12.41
CA LEU A 65 -10.31 -17.78 12.44
C LEU A 65 -10.95 -17.79 11.04
N ALA A 66 -10.91 -16.65 10.33
CA ALA A 66 -11.51 -16.51 9.01
C ALA A 66 -10.83 -17.37 7.92
N VAL A 67 -9.49 -17.44 7.94
CA VAL A 67 -8.71 -18.07 6.86
C VAL A 67 -8.29 -19.50 7.20
N ALA A 68 -7.81 -19.73 8.43
CA ALA A 68 -7.41 -21.07 8.86
C ALA A 68 -8.62 -21.96 9.22
N ARG A 69 -9.82 -21.38 9.30
CA ARG A 69 -11.06 -22.06 9.70
C ARG A 69 -10.91 -22.80 11.03
N ALA A 70 -10.20 -22.16 11.95
CA ALA A 70 -9.96 -22.63 13.31
C ALA A 70 -10.94 -21.96 14.28
N ASP A 71 -11.08 -22.50 15.49
CA ASP A 71 -11.64 -21.79 16.64
C ASP A 71 -10.53 -21.25 17.56
N GLU A 72 -10.91 -20.45 18.56
CA GLU A 72 -9.94 -19.85 19.49
C GLU A 72 -9.19 -20.90 20.33
N GLU A 73 -9.86 -22.01 20.66
CA GLU A 73 -9.27 -23.12 21.40
C GLU A 73 -8.14 -23.78 20.59
N THR A 74 -8.36 -24.00 19.29
CA THR A 74 -7.36 -24.55 18.36
C THR A 74 -6.14 -23.63 18.23
N LEU A 75 -6.36 -22.32 18.07
CA LEU A 75 -5.24 -21.37 18.00
C LEU A 75 -4.42 -21.32 19.29
N THR A 76 -5.10 -21.39 20.44
CA THR A 76 -4.46 -21.45 21.76
C THR A 76 -3.67 -22.74 21.91
N ALA A 77 -4.24 -23.89 21.52
CA ALA A 77 -3.56 -25.18 21.57
C ALA A 77 -2.30 -25.22 20.68
N LEU A 78 -2.36 -24.61 19.50
CA LEU A 78 -1.19 -24.47 18.61
C LEU A 78 -0.12 -23.57 19.24
N ALA A 79 -0.51 -22.54 20.00
CA ALA A 79 0.42 -21.69 20.72
C ALA A 79 1.07 -22.41 21.92
N ASP A 80 0.27 -23.14 22.71
CA ASP A 80 0.75 -23.93 23.85
C ASP A 80 1.76 -25.02 23.41
N ARG A 81 1.59 -25.54 22.20
CA ARG A 81 2.51 -26.50 21.57
C ARG A 81 3.68 -25.86 20.82
N SER A 82 3.84 -24.54 20.92
CA SER A 82 4.91 -23.77 20.27
C SER A 82 4.94 -23.87 18.74
N LEU A 83 3.81 -24.21 18.10
CA LEU A 83 3.65 -24.13 16.65
C LEU A 83 3.32 -22.71 16.19
N LEU A 84 2.63 -21.96 17.05
CA LEU A 84 2.40 -20.54 16.93
C LEU A 84 3.03 -19.80 18.12
N ASP A 85 3.55 -18.61 17.87
CA ASP A 85 3.87 -17.61 18.89
C ASP A 85 2.75 -16.58 18.93
N PHE A 86 2.25 -16.24 20.11
CA PHE A 86 1.28 -15.16 20.28
C PHE A 86 1.95 -13.96 20.96
N SER A 87 2.24 -12.93 20.18
CA SER A 87 2.92 -11.74 20.66
C SER A 87 2.29 -10.47 20.11
N ARG A 88 2.04 -9.50 21.01
CA ARG A 88 1.44 -8.19 20.67
C ARG A 88 0.11 -8.31 19.88
N GLY A 89 -0.74 -9.26 20.27
CA GLY A 89 -2.05 -9.45 19.65
C GLY A 89 -2.05 -10.19 18.30
N ARG A 90 -0.92 -10.78 17.88
CA ARG A 90 -0.81 -11.57 16.64
C ARG A 90 -0.22 -12.94 16.89
N TYR A 91 -0.76 -13.92 16.18
CA TYR A 91 -0.18 -15.24 16.02
C TYR A 91 0.88 -15.20 14.92
N ARG A 92 2.02 -15.86 15.13
CA ARG A 92 3.08 -16.02 14.13
C ARG A 92 3.56 -17.46 14.11
N MET A 93 3.84 -17.98 12.93
CA MET A 93 4.43 -19.30 12.78
C MET A 93 5.91 -19.15 12.45
N LEU A 94 6.77 -19.89 13.16
CA LEU A 94 8.20 -19.91 12.85
C LEU A 94 8.42 -20.39 11.42
N GLU A 95 9.37 -19.77 10.71
CA GLU A 95 9.60 -20.02 9.28
C GLU A 95 9.80 -21.50 8.94
N THR A 96 10.51 -22.24 9.81
CA THR A 96 10.75 -23.68 9.65
C THR A 96 9.48 -24.52 9.76
N ILE A 97 8.60 -24.18 10.72
CA ILE A 97 7.31 -24.84 10.91
C ILE A 97 6.36 -24.47 9.76
N ARG A 98 6.41 -23.20 9.30
CA ARG A 98 5.62 -22.70 8.17
C ARG A 98 5.99 -23.41 6.87
N ALA A 99 7.28 -23.60 6.58
CA ALA A 99 7.74 -24.36 5.43
C ALA A 99 7.23 -25.81 5.47
N TYR A 100 7.34 -26.46 6.63
CA TYR A 100 6.80 -27.81 6.82
C TYR A 100 5.27 -27.87 6.63
N GLY A 101 4.54 -26.96 7.26
CA GLY A 101 3.08 -26.89 7.16
C GLY A 101 2.59 -26.58 5.74
N ALA A 102 3.36 -25.81 4.96
CA ALA A 102 3.04 -25.50 3.57
C ALA A 102 3.18 -26.74 2.67
N GLU A 103 4.18 -27.59 2.90
CA GLU A 103 4.27 -28.90 2.24
C GLU A 103 3.05 -29.75 2.57
N LYS A 104 2.63 -29.76 3.85
CA LYS A 104 1.43 -30.48 4.29
C LYS A 104 0.14 -29.90 3.69
N LEU A 105 0.04 -28.59 3.53
CA LEU A 105 -1.09 -27.92 2.87
C LEU A 105 -1.21 -28.36 1.41
N ALA A 106 -0.08 -28.48 0.71
CA ALA A 106 -0.04 -28.97 -0.66
C ALA A 106 -0.38 -30.47 -0.75
N GLU A 107 0.16 -31.30 0.14
CA GLU A 107 -0.19 -32.74 0.22
C GLU A 107 -1.68 -32.96 0.47
N ALA A 108 -2.33 -32.09 1.25
CA ALA A 108 -3.76 -32.13 1.51
C ALA A 108 -4.63 -31.63 0.34
N GLY A 109 -4.05 -30.99 -0.67
CA GLY A 109 -4.78 -30.41 -1.80
C GLY A 109 -5.57 -29.14 -1.45
N GLU A 110 -5.27 -28.50 -0.31
CA GLU A 110 -6.03 -27.37 0.24
C GLU A 110 -5.39 -26.00 -0.09
N ALA A 111 -4.23 -25.98 -0.75
CA ALA A 111 -3.44 -24.77 -0.97
C ALA A 111 -4.21 -23.68 -1.74
N GLU A 112 -4.80 -24.03 -2.88
CA GLU A 112 -5.50 -23.07 -3.73
C GLU A 112 -6.72 -22.44 -3.01
N GLU A 113 -7.53 -23.26 -2.35
CA GLU A 113 -8.70 -22.79 -1.60
C GLU A 113 -8.29 -21.86 -0.45
N THR A 114 -7.23 -22.23 0.28
CA THR A 114 -6.75 -21.45 1.42
C THR A 114 -6.14 -20.12 0.99
N GLU A 115 -5.35 -20.12 -0.09
CA GLU A 115 -4.78 -18.90 -0.65
C GLU A 115 -5.85 -17.95 -1.19
N ALA A 116 -6.91 -18.48 -1.81
CA ALA A 116 -8.05 -17.70 -2.26
C ALA A 116 -8.82 -17.08 -1.08
N ALA A 117 -9.06 -17.85 0.00
CA ALA A 117 -9.67 -17.34 1.22
C ALA A 117 -8.84 -16.23 1.87
N HIS A 118 -7.51 -16.39 1.89
CA HIS A 118 -6.58 -15.38 2.39
C HIS A 118 -6.64 -14.09 1.57
N ALA A 119 -6.58 -14.21 0.23
CA ALA A 119 -6.68 -13.05 -0.66
C ALA A 119 -8.02 -12.32 -0.52
N ALA A 120 -9.13 -13.06 -0.41
CA ALA A 120 -10.45 -12.48 -0.19
C ALA A 120 -10.57 -11.76 1.16
N HIS A 121 -10.05 -12.36 2.23
CA HIS A 121 -10.01 -11.74 3.56
C HIS A 121 -9.22 -10.43 3.59
N LEU A 122 -8.02 -10.43 2.99
CA LEU A 122 -7.18 -9.24 2.90
C LEU A 122 -7.80 -8.15 2.03
N LEU A 123 -8.46 -8.54 0.92
CA LEU A 123 -9.17 -7.60 0.06
C LEU A 123 -10.33 -6.94 0.83
N ASP A 124 -11.14 -7.70 1.56
CA ASP A 124 -12.22 -7.13 2.39
C ASP A 124 -11.68 -6.17 3.46
N LEU A 125 -10.58 -6.56 4.13
CA LEU A 125 -9.91 -5.73 5.12
C LEU A 125 -9.40 -4.41 4.51
N ALA A 126 -8.76 -4.47 3.33
CA ALA A 126 -8.24 -3.29 2.65
C ALA A 126 -9.35 -2.41 2.06
N ALA A 127 -10.39 -3.01 1.49
CA ALA A 127 -11.52 -2.27 0.93
C ALA A 127 -12.34 -1.51 1.98
N ARG A 128 -12.35 -1.97 3.25
CA ARG A 128 -13.01 -1.28 4.37
C ARG A 128 -12.13 -0.23 5.06
N ALA A 129 -10.88 -0.09 4.65
CA ALA A 129 -9.94 0.84 5.28
C ALA A 129 -10.32 2.28 4.90
N ASP A 130 -10.69 3.10 5.89
CA ASP A 130 -10.97 4.52 5.69
C ASP A 130 -9.66 5.31 5.53
N LEU A 131 -9.09 5.27 4.32
CA LEU A 131 -7.83 5.94 3.98
C LEU A 131 -8.01 7.38 3.50
N LEU A 132 -9.24 7.80 3.23
CA LEU A 132 -9.60 9.11 2.66
C LEU A 132 -10.51 9.94 3.58
N GLY A 133 -10.57 9.57 4.86
CA GLY A 133 -11.37 10.21 5.89
C GLY A 133 -10.71 10.19 7.26
N SER A 134 -11.51 10.38 8.31
CA SER A 134 -11.03 10.52 9.69
C SER A 134 -10.36 9.27 10.26
N GLY A 135 -10.61 8.08 9.69
CA GLY A 135 -10.04 6.80 10.10
C GLY A 135 -8.61 6.54 9.59
N GLN A 136 -8.01 7.49 8.86
CA GLN A 136 -6.77 7.30 8.10
C GLN A 136 -5.62 6.72 8.92
N LEU A 137 -5.39 7.21 10.15
CA LEU A 137 -4.30 6.71 11.00
C LEU A 137 -4.49 5.22 11.35
N ALA A 138 -5.68 4.86 11.82
CA ALA A 138 -5.99 3.48 12.18
C ALA A 138 -5.97 2.55 10.95
N ALA A 139 -6.44 3.05 9.81
CA ALA A 139 -6.41 2.33 8.54
C ALA A 139 -4.97 2.07 8.05
N LEU A 140 -4.09 3.08 8.10
CA LEU A 140 -2.68 2.93 7.74
C LEU A 140 -1.93 1.97 8.67
N ASP A 141 -2.15 2.05 9.98
CA ASP A 141 -1.54 1.12 10.94
C ASP A 141 -2.02 -0.32 10.72
N ARG A 142 -3.32 -0.49 10.43
CA ARG A 142 -3.91 -1.78 10.12
C ARG A 142 -3.27 -2.37 8.86
N LEU A 143 -3.17 -1.62 7.77
CA LEU A 143 -2.58 -2.11 6.52
C LEU A 143 -1.07 -2.32 6.61
N ALA A 144 -0.36 -1.50 7.41
CA ALA A 144 1.04 -1.73 7.72
C ALA A 144 1.25 -3.06 8.44
N ALA A 145 0.36 -3.41 9.37
CA ALA A 145 0.43 -4.68 10.09
C ALA A 145 0.13 -5.92 9.21
N GLU A 146 -0.60 -5.74 8.10
CA GLU A 146 -0.91 -6.80 7.12
C GLU A 146 -0.04 -6.70 5.85
N HIS A 147 0.98 -5.83 5.82
CA HIS A 147 1.73 -5.52 4.60
C HIS A 147 2.35 -6.76 3.94
N ASP A 148 3.03 -7.59 4.74
CA ASP A 148 3.67 -8.82 4.25
C ASP A 148 2.64 -9.80 3.66
N ASP A 149 1.46 -9.87 4.28
CA ASP A 149 0.36 -10.73 3.84
C ASP A 149 -0.31 -10.21 2.57
N LEU A 150 -0.49 -8.89 2.45
CA LEU A 150 -0.99 -8.19 1.25
C LEU A 150 -0.06 -8.42 0.05
N ILE A 151 1.25 -8.22 0.23
CA ILE A 151 2.25 -8.45 -0.83
C ILE A 151 2.34 -9.94 -1.18
N ALA A 152 2.28 -10.84 -0.20
CA ALA A 152 2.28 -12.27 -0.45
C ALA A 152 1.04 -12.73 -1.24
N ALA A 153 -0.14 -12.23 -0.89
CA ALA A 153 -1.38 -12.51 -1.62
C ALA A 153 -1.35 -11.96 -3.04
N LEU A 154 -0.87 -10.73 -3.24
CA LEU A 154 -0.69 -10.13 -4.55
C LEU A 154 0.26 -10.96 -5.42
N ARG A 155 1.43 -11.33 -4.88
CA ARG A 155 2.43 -12.16 -5.59
C ARG A 155 1.85 -13.50 -6.02
N ARG A 156 1.10 -14.17 -5.15
CA ARG A 156 0.42 -15.44 -5.48
C ARG A 156 -0.66 -15.27 -6.54
N ALA A 157 -1.46 -14.20 -6.47
CA ALA A 157 -2.47 -13.91 -7.47
C ALA A 157 -1.84 -13.66 -8.86
N VAL A 158 -0.73 -12.91 -8.93
CA VAL A 158 0.03 -12.70 -10.17
C VAL A 158 0.61 -14.01 -10.69
N ALA A 159 1.27 -14.80 -9.83
CA ALA A 159 1.86 -16.09 -10.22
C ALA A 159 0.81 -17.10 -10.72
N ALA A 160 -0.42 -17.03 -10.21
CA ALA A 160 -1.54 -17.85 -10.65
C ALA A 160 -2.29 -17.28 -11.88
N GLY A 161 -1.84 -16.15 -12.45
CA GLY A 161 -2.50 -15.50 -13.59
C GLY A 161 -3.86 -14.89 -13.28
N ARG A 162 -4.20 -14.68 -11.99
CA ARG A 162 -5.51 -14.16 -11.56
C ARG A 162 -5.51 -12.63 -11.56
N ALA A 163 -5.51 -12.04 -12.75
CA ALA A 163 -5.39 -10.59 -12.94
C ALA A 163 -6.42 -9.79 -12.13
N GLY A 164 -7.69 -10.22 -12.11
CA GLY A 164 -8.75 -9.54 -11.36
C GLY A 164 -8.53 -9.52 -9.85
N THR A 165 -8.06 -10.63 -9.25
CA THR A 165 -7.75 -10.67 -7.81
C THR A 165 -6.53 -9.82 -7.48
N ALA A 166 -5.49 -9.89 -8.32
CA ALA A 166 -4.27 -9.12 -8.15
C ALA A 166 -4.52 -7.60 -8.26
N SER A 167 -5.28 -7.17 -9.26
CA SER A 167 -5.61 -5.75 -9.44
C SER A 167 -6.50 -5.22 -8.33
N ALA A 168 -7.48 -6.02 -7.86
CA ALA A 168 -8.34 -5.64 -6.75
C ALA A 168 -7.53 -5.44 -5.46
N LEU A 169 -6.62 -6.36 -5.12
CA LEU A 169 -5.71 -6.20 -3.98
C LEU A 169 -4.83 -4.96 -4.12
N LEU A 170 -4.20 -4.78 -5.29
CA LEU A 170 -3.29 -3.66 -5.53
C LEU A 170 -4.03 -2.32 -5.45
N THR A 171 -5.25 -2.25 -5.97
CA THR A 171 -6.09 -1.05 -5.92
C THR A 171 -6.54 -0.75 -4.51
N ALA A 172 -6.99 -1.75 -3.76
CA ALA A 172 -7.45 -1.57 -2.38
C ALA A 172 -6.32 -1.09 -1.44
N MET A 173 -5.06 -1.42 -1.72
CA MET A 173 -3.91 -0.94 -0.94
C MET A 173 -3.21 0.27 -1.54
N SER A 174 -3.65 0.80 -2.70
CA SER A 174 -2.88 1.81 -3.45
C SER A 174 -2.67 3.11 -2.67
N VAL A 175 -3.69 3.58 -1.95
CA VAL A 175 -3.61 4.80 -1.13
C VAL A 175 -2.62 4.61 0.03
N TYR A 176 -2.63 3.43 0.68
CA TYR A 176 -1.65 3.08 1.70
C TYR A 176 -0.23 3.06 1.14
N LEU A 177 -0.03 2.43 -0.02
CA LEU A 177 1.28 2.37 -0.66
C LEU A 177 1.77 3.78 -1.05
N TRP A 178 0.87 4.64 -1.50
CA TRP A 178 1.19 6.02 -1.85
C TRP A 178 1.63 6.82 -0.62
N ILE A 179 0.77 6.93 0.40
CA ILE A 179 1.05 7.72 1.61
C ILE A 179 2.33 7.24 2.30
N ARG A 180 2.61 5.93 2.30
CA ARG A 180 3.78 5.37 3.00
C ARG A 180 5.05 5.34 2.16
N GLY A 181 5.04 5.88 0.93
CA GLY A 181 6.21 5.84 0.03
C GLY A 181 6.60 4.42 -0.40
N LEU A 182 5.62 3.50 -0.47
CA LEU A 182 5.81 2.07 -0.77
C LEU A 182 5.37 1.70 -2.20
N ALA A 183 4.88 2.63 -3.01
CA ALA A 183 4.48 2.34 -4.39
C ALA A 183 5.64 1.72 -5.20
N GLY A 184 6.87 2.18 -4.97
CA GLY A 184 8.07 1.66 -5.64
C GLY A 184 8.38 0.18 -5.36
N SER A 185 8.05 -0.34 -4.16
CA SER A 185 8.25 -1.77 -3.84
C SER A 185 7.20 -2.66 -4.50
N ALA A 186 6.01 -2.14 -4.76
CA ALA A 186 4.95 -2.84 -5.48
C ALA A 186 5.12 -2.78 -7.02
N ALA A 187 5.94 -1.87 -7.54
CA ALA A 187 6.12 -1.64 -8.98
C ALA A 187 6.47 -2.91 -9.80
N PRO A 188 7.35 -3.83 -9.36
CA PRO A 188 7.63 -5.07 -10.09
C PRO A 188 6.41 -5.99 -10.18
N LEU A 189 5.60 -6.09 -9.13
CA LEU A 189 4.38 -6.89 -9.12
C LEU A 189 3.28 -6.26 -9.98
N ALA A 190 3.17 -4.93 -9.97
CA ALA A 190 2.26 -4.19 -10.83
C ALA A 190 2.60 -4.37 -12.32
N ALA A 191 3.89 -4.31 -12.68
CA ALA A 191 4.35 -4.59 -14.04
C ALA A 191 4.04 -6.04 -14.47
N ALA A 192 4.36 -7.02 -13.61
CA ALA A 192 4.05 -8.43 -13.89
C ALA A 192 2.55 -8.70 -14.02
N LEU A 193 1.72 -7.98 -13.26
CA LEU A 193 0.26 -8.01 -13.39
C LEU A 193 -0.20 -7.46 -14.75
N LEU A 194 0.38 -6.37 -15.24
CA LEU A 194 0.05 -5.79 -16.54
C LEU A 194 0.44 -6.68 -17.73
N ASP A 195 1.42 -7.57 -17.54
CA ASP A 195 1.84 -8.55 -18.55
C ASP A 195 0.95 -9.80 -18.61
N LEU A 196 -0.04 -9.94 -17.70
CA LEU A 196 -0.98 -11.04 -17.74
C LEU A 196 -1.94 -10.92 -18.95
N PRO A 197 -2.35 -12.04 -19.58
CA PRO A 197 -3.23 -12.01 -20.76
C PRO A 197 -4.54 -11.25 -20.55
N ASP A 198 -5.13 -11.37 -19.35
CA ASP A 198 -6.42 -10.76 -19.01
C ASP A 198 -6.29 -9.36 -18.41
N ALA A 199 -5.08 -8.81 -18.27
CA ALA A 199 -4.87 -7.47 -17.73
C ALA A 199 -5.58 -6.38 -18.55
N ALA A 200 -5.70 -6.62 -19.85
CA ALA A 200 -6.45 -5.79 -20.79
C ALA A 200 -7.95 -5.67 -20.44
N ALA A 201 -8.52 -6.68 -19.80
CA ALA A 201 -9.94 -6.72 -19.44
C ALA A 201 -10.23 -6.15 -18.05
N LEU A 202 -9.20 -5.66 -17.34
CA LEU A 202 -9.39 -5.03 -16.04
C LEU A 202 -10.27 -3.78 -16.17
N PRO A 203 -11.05 -3.44 -15.12
CA PRO A 203 -11.82 -2.22 -15.18
C PRO A 203 -10.88 -0.98 -15.22
N PRO A 204 -11.35 0.14 -15.81
CA PRO A 204 -10.49 1.27 -16.15
C PRO A 204 -9.65 1.83 -15.00
N GLU A 205 -10.26 1.96 -13.82
CA GLU A 205 -9.64 2.54 -12.63
C GLU A 205 -8.53 1.65 -12.10
N GLU A 206 -8.80 0.36 -11.96
CA GLU A 206 -7.85 -0.66 -11.51
C GLU A 206 -6.67 -0.77 -12.49
N TYR A 207 -6.94 -0.72 -13.80
CA TYR A 207 -5.89 -0.72 -14.82
C TYR A 207 -4.99 0.53 -14.69
N ALA A 208 -5.58 1.72 -14.55
CA ALA A 208 -4.83 2.96 -14.38
C ALA A 208 -3.98 2.96 -13.09
N VAL A 209 -4.50 2.41 -11.99
CA VAL A 209 -3.74 2.25 -10.75
C VAL A 209 -2.54 1.31 -10.94
N CYS A 210 -2.73 0.18 -11.65
CA CYS A 210 -1.64 -0.75 -11.95
C CYS A 210 -0.53 -0.07 -12.76
N VAL A 211 -0.90 0.70 -13.79
CA VAL A 211 0.06 1.46 -14.62
C VAL A 211 0.79 2.53 -13.80
N THR A 212 0.07 3.25 -12.95
CA THR A 212 0.64 4.27 -12.06
C THR A 212 1.68 3.66 -11.12
N ILE A 213 1.36 2.54 -10.47
CA ILE A 213 2.27 1.88 -9.53
C ILE A 213 3.46 1.22 -10.25
N ALA A 214 3.25 0.68 -11.45
CA ALA A 214 4.35 0.17 -12.28
C ALA A 214 5.36 1.28 -12.63
N GLY A 215 4.88 2.54 -12.72
CA GLY A 215 5.71 3.72 -12.95
C GLY A 215 6.54 3.58 -14.22
N THR A 216 7.86 3.75 -14.12
CA THR A 216 8.78 3.63 -15.26
C THR A 216 8.86 2.22 -15.87
N ARG A 217 8.22 1.21 -15.25
CA ARG A 217 8.14 -0.16 -15.80
C ARG A 217 6.97 -0.32 -16.77
N ALA A 218 5.99 0.57 -16.74
CA ALA A 218 4.88 0.53 -17.68
C ALA A 218 5.32 1.00 -19.08
N THR A 219 4.86 0.30 -20.11
CA THR A 219 5.10 0.69 -21.50
C THR A 219 4.33 1.97 -21.87
N GLU A 220 4.73 2.63 -22.96
CA GLU A 220 3.96 3.77 -23.49
C GLU A 220 2.53 3.35 -23.85
N GLU A 221 2.36 2.20 -24.52
CA GLU A 221 1.05 1.66 -24.88
C GLU A 221 0.15 1.43 -23.66
N GLN A 222 0.72 0.88 -22.58
CA GLN A 222 -0.02 0.71 -21.32
C GLN A 222 -0.43 2.06 -20.72
N ARG A 223 0.43 3.08 -20.79
CA ARG A 223 0.13 4.44 -20.32
C ARG A 223 -0.94 5.13 -21.16
N GLU A 224 -0.84 5.08 -22.48
CA GLU A 224 -1.87 5.61 -23.40
C GLU A 224 -3.23 4.95 -23.15
N ARG A 225 -3.24 3.63 -23.02
CA ARG A 225 -4.46 2.87 -22.73
C ARG A 225 -5.06 3.23 -21.38
N ALA A 226 -4.24 3.35 -20.33
CA ALA A 226 -4.71 3.75 -19.00
C ALA A 226 -5.32 5.16 -19.03
N GLY A 227 -4.67 6.11 -19.71
CA GLY A 227 -5.20 7.46 -19.89
C GLY A 227 -6.54 7.47 -20.62
N ALA A 228 -6.64 6.75 -21.74
CA ALA A 228 -7.88 6.66 -22.51
C ALA A 228 -9.01 5.97 -21.72
N ALA A 229 -8.70 4.89 -20.99
CA ALA A 229 -9.66 4.16 -20.17
C ALA A 229 -10.21 5.02 -19.03
N LEU A 230 -9.33 5.74 -18.31
CA LEU A 230 -9.72 6.58 -17.18
C LEU A 230 -10.49 7.82 -17.64
N ALA A 231 -10.10 8.43 -18.76
CA ALA A 231 -10.83 9.55 -19.35
C ALA A 231 -12.24 9.16 -19.81
N GLY A 232 -12.41 7.93 -20.32
CA GLY A 232 -13.69 7.38 -20.78
C GLY A 232 -14.53 6.68 -19.70
N ALA A 233 -14.07 6.62 -18.46
CA ALA A 233 -14.78 5.93 -17.37
C ALA A 233 -16.06 6.66 -16.97
N GLU A 234 -17.06 5.89 -16.53
CA GLU A 234 -18.31 6.44 -15.98
C GLU A 234 -18.03 7.26 -14.71
N ARG A 235 -18.76 8.37 -14.55
CA ARG A 235 -18.60 9.31 -13.43
C ARG A 235 -19.80 9.23 -12.47
N PRO A 236 -19.59 9.42 -11.16
CA PRO A 236 -18.29 9.60 -10.49
C PRO A 236 -17.46 8.30 -10.50
N LEU A 237 -16.14 8.43 -10.43
CA LEU A 237 -15.26 7.26 -10.28
C LEU A 237 -15.55 6.51 -8.96
N ARG A 238 -15.32 5.19 -8.96
CA ARG A 238 -15.48 4.36 -7.75
C ARG A 238 -14.32 4.56 -6.77
N ASN A 239 -13.13 4.78 -7.30
CA ASN A 239 -11.91 5.08 -6.57
C ASN A 239 -11.59 6.57 -6.73
N SER A 240 -11.93 7.35 -5.72
CA SER A 240 -11.71 8.80 -5.69
C SER A 240 -10.25 9.20 -5.88
N MET A 241 -9.29 8.37 -5.44
CA MET A 241 -7.86 8.64 -5.63
C MET A 241 -7.39 8.42 -7.07
N ALA A 242 -8.10 7.65 -7.90
CA ALA A 242 -7.55 7.15 -9.16
C ALA A 242 -7.09 8.27 -10.10
N SER A 243 -7.88 9.33 -10.28
CA SER A 243 -7.48 10.48 -11.12
C SER A 243 -6.30 11.27 -10.53
N LEU A 244 -6.23 11.41 -9.20
CA LEU A 244 -5.12 12.13 -8.57
C LEU A 244 -3.82 11.31 -8.60
N GLN A 245 -3.90 9.99 -8.36
CA GLN A 245 -2.76 9.08 -8.52
C GLN A 245 -2.28 9.09 -9.98
N TRP A 246 -3.19 9.06 -10.95
CA TRP A 246 -2.86 9.12 -12.36
C TRP A 246 -2.13 10.41 -12.74
N LEU A 247 -2.61 11.56 -12.26
CA LEU A 247 -1.95 12.85 -12.50
C LEU A 247 -0.57 12.93 -11.84
N MET A 248 -0.42 12.49 -10.59
CA MET A 248 0.84 12.64 -9.86
C MET A 248 1.87 11.55 -10.17
N GLY A 249 1.46 10.34 -10.50
CA GLY A 249 2.37 9.22 -10.79
C GLY A 249 2.89 9.19 -12.22
N SER A 250 2.39 10.08 -13.08
CA SER A 250 2.75 10.15 -14.50
C SER A 250 3.85 11.18 -14.80
N VAL A 251 4.61 11.61 -13.78
CA VAL A 251 5.75 12.51 -13.96
C VAL A 251 6.80 11.84 -14.85
N GLY A 252 6.82 12.23 -16.14
CA GLY A 252 7.72 11.68 -17.16
C GLY A 252 7.05 10.85 -18.28
N GLY A 253 5.71 10.73 -18.30
CA GLY A 253 5.00 10.04 -19.39
C GLY A 253 3.53 10.44 -19.53
N GLY A 254 3.02 10.46 -20.77
CA GLY A 254 1.64 10.87 -21.08
C GLY A 254 1.42 12.39 -21.13
N ASP A 255 0.23 12.79 -21.57
CA ASP A 255 -0.16 14.19 -21.67
C ASP A 255 -0.74 14.69 -20.33
N MET A 256 0.04 15.51 -19.61
CA MET A 256 -0.37 16.15 -18.36
C MET A 256 -1.67 16.93 -18.48
N SER A 257 -1.99 17.48 -19.65
CA SER A 257 -3.25 18.18 -19.87
C SER A 257 -4.45 17.25 -19.81
N VAL A 258 -4.35 16.05 -20.41
CA VAL A 258 -5.40 15.02 -20.37
C VAL A 258 -5.59 14.49 -18.95
N GLN A 259 -4.49 14.26 -18.22
CA GLN A 259 -4.54 13.87 -16.80
C GLN A 259 -5.25 14.93 -15.96
N PHE A 260 -4.90 16.20 -16.17
CA PHE A 260 -5.52 17.31 -15.48
C PHE A 260 -7.01 17.43 -15.81
N GLU A 261 -7.41 17.35 -17.08
CA GLU A 261 -8.81 17.35 -17.51
C GLU A 261 -9.61 16.20 -16.90
N THR A 262 -9.01 15.00 -16.84
CA THR A 262 -9.62 13.80 -16.24
C THR A 262 -9.92 14.02 -14.76
N LEU A 263 -9.06 14.74 -14.03
CA LEU A 263 -9.26 15.08 -12.64
C LEU A 263 -10.24 16.25 -12.48
N MET A 264 -10.20 17.25 -13.36
CA MET A 264 -11.15 18.37 -13.36
C MET A 264 -12.59 17.93 -13.61
N ALA A 265 -12.82 16.82 -14.30
CA ALA A 265 -14.15 16.23 -14.45
C ALA A 265 -14.81 15.84 -13.11
N GLU A 266 -14.04 15.65 -12.03
CA GLU A 266 -14.54 15.37 -10.68
C GLU A 266 -14.85 16.64 -9.86
N ARG A 267 -14.66 17.85 -10.42
CA ARG A 267 -14.87 19.11 -9.68
C ARG A 267 -16.30 19.27 -9.13
N GLU A 268 -17.27 18.71 -9.82
CA GLU A 268 -18.69 18.69 -9.43
C GLU A 268 -19.15 17.31 -8.90
N SER A 269 -18.21 16.41 -8.60
CA SER A 269 -18.48 15.06 -8.11
C SER A 269 -19.31 15.10 -6.83
N PRO A 270 -20.26 14.18 -6.57
CA PRO A 270 -20.91 14.09 -5.26
C PRO A 270 -19.92 13.74 -4.15
N ASP A 271 -18.82 13.06 -4.48
CA ASP A 271 -17.76 12.74 -3.52
C ASP A 271 -16.96 14.00 -3.15
N ARG A 272 -16.96 14.32 -1.85
CA ARG A 272 -16.24 15.47 -1.31
C ARG A 272 -14.73 15.33 -1.45
N TRP A 273 -14.19 14.11 -1.33
CA TRP A 273 -12.75 13.91 -1.44
C TRP A 273 -12.29 14.25 -2.86
N ALA A 274 -12.96 13.68 -3.88
CA ALA A 274 -12.66 13.94 -5.29
C ALA A 274 -12.79 15.44 -5.66
N ARG A 275 -13.84 16.13 -5.19
CA ARG A 275 -13.96 17.59 -5.38
C ARG A 275 -12.82 18.37 -4.74
N SER A 276 -12.39 17.99 -3.53
CA SER A 276 -11.31 18.68 -2.81
C SER A 276 -9.97 18.50 -3.53
N ALA A 277 -9.71 17.30 -4.07
CA ALA A 277 -8.57 17.05 -4.94
C ALA A 277 -8.61 17.89 -6.24
N ALA A 278 -9.80 18.07 -6.83
CA ALA A 278 -9.97 18.96 -7.99
C ALA A 278 -9.64 20.42 -7.67
N HIS A 279 -10.09 20.93 -6.52
CA HIS A 279 -9.69 22.26 -6.04
C HIS A 279 -8.17 22.37 -5.81
N LEU A 280 -7.57 21.38 -5.14
CA LEU A 280 -6.11 21.35 -4.92
C LEU A 280 -5.37 21.49 -6.25
N MET A 281 -5.73 20.69 -7.25
CA MET A 281 -5.03 20.73 -8.52
C MET A 281 -5.31 22.00 -9.34
N SER A 282 -6.50 22.59 -9.19
CA SER A 282 -6.88 23.83 -9.90
C SER A 282 -6.03 25.04 -9.51
N GLY A 283 -5.41 25.04 -8.34
CA GLY A 283 -4.56 26.14 -7.90
C GLY A 283 -3.25 26.26 -8.69
N TYR A 284 -2.67 25.15 -9.16
CA TYR A 284 -1.36 25.14 -9.84
C TYR A 284 -1.32 25.96 -11.14
N PRO A 285 -2.24 25.77 -12.12
CA PRO A 285 -2.21 26.59 -13.33
C PRO A 285 -2.49 28.07 -13.04
N ARG A 286 -3.30 28.39 -12.02
CA ARG A 286 -3.56 29.78 -11.60
C ARG A 286 -2.31 30.42 -11.01
N LEU A 287 -1.56 29.69 -10.19
CA LEU A 287 -0.27 30.11 -9.67
C LEU A 287 0.71 30.38 -10.83
N ALA A 288 0.79 29.47 -11.80
CA ALA A 288 1.66 29.61 -12.97
C ALA A 288 1.32 30.85 -13.83
N ASN A 289 0.04 31.23 -13.89
CA ASN A 289 -0.44 32.43 -14.58
C ASN A 289 -0.31 33.73 -13.74
N GLY A 290 0.11 33.63 -12.47
CA GLY A 290 0.22 34.77 -11.56
C GLY A 290 -1.11 35.19 -10.90
N ASP A 291 -2.18 34.41 -11.04
CA ASP A 291 -3.49 34.65 -10.44
C ASP A 291 -3.50 34.23 -8.95
N LEU A 292 -2.62 34.84 -8.15
CA LEU A 292 -2.34 34.42 -6.77
C LEU A 292 -3.59 34.35 -5.87
N ALA A 293 -4.52 35.30 -6.02
CA ALA A 293 -5.74 35.35 -5.22
C ALA A 293 -6.70 34.18 -5.53
N GLU A 294 -6.80 33.81 -6.81
CA GLU A 294 -7.61 32.67 -7.24
C GLU A 294 -6.93 31.35 -6.86
N ALA A 295 -5.61 31.24 -6.99
CA ALA A 295 -4.86 30.09 -6.52
C ALA A 295 -5.07 29.88 -5.01
N GLU A 296 -4.99 30.95 -4.21
CA GLU A 296 -5.22 30.88 -2.76
C GLU A 296 -6.65 30.44 -2.43
N HIS A 297 -7.65 30.89 -3.21
CA HIS A 297 -9.03 30.46 -3.04
C HIS A 297 -9.20 28.96 -3.30
N GLU A 298 -8.61 28.44 -4.38
CA GLU A 298 -8.66 27.02 -4.71
C GLU A 298 -8.00 26.16 -3.61
N TYR A 299 -6.79 26.51 -3.17
CA TYR A 299 -6.11 25.74 -2.12
C TYR A 299 -6.81 25.84 -0.75
N ARG A 300 -7.38 27.00 -0.38
CA ARG A 300 -8.20 27.11 0.84
C ARG A 300 -9.44 26.23 0.77
N THR A 301 -10.12 26.22 -0.36
CA THR A 301 -11.31 25.38 -0.57
C THR A 301 -10.97 23.89 -0.47
N ALA A 302 -9.82 23.48 -1.03
CA ALA A 302 -9.32 22.12 -0.88
C ALA A 302 -9.02 21.77 0.59
N ALA A 303 -8.28 22.62 1.30
CA ALA A 303 -7.93 22.42 2.71
C ALA A 303 -9.18 22.31 3.61
N GLU A 304 -10.20 23.15 3.38
CA GLU A 304 -11.48 23.08 4.09
C GLU A 304 -12.23 21.77 3.79
N GLY A 305 -12.20 21.34 2.53
CA GLY A 305 -12.80 20.08 2.09
C GLY A 305 -12.19 18.85 2.75
N PHE A 306 -10.85 18.75 2.75
CA PHE A 306 -10.12 17.64 3.40
C PHE A 306 -10.27 17.67 4.92
N ARG A 307 -10.17 18.84 5.56
CA ARG A 307 -10.39 18.98 7.01
C ARG A 307 -11.80 18.56 7.42
N ALA A 308 -12.82 18.86 6.61
CA ALA A 308 -14.19 18.43 6.88
C ALA A 308 -14.38 16.91 6.80
N LEU A 309 -13.51 16.19 6.09
CA LEU A 309 -13.45 14.73 6.07
C LEU A 309 -12.62 14.15 7.22
N GLY A 310 -11.84 14.98 7.92
CA GLY A 310 -10.82 14.53 8.87
C GLY A 310 -9.61 13.87 8.21
N GLU A 311 -9.44 14.09 6.90
CA GLU A 311 -8.40 13.50 6.07
C GLU A 311 -7.13 14.37 6.16
N ARG A 312 -5.99 13.76 6.48
CA ARG A 312 -4.77 14.48 6.87
C ARG A 312 -3.82 14.71 5.71
N TRP A 313 -3.71 13.75 4.79
CA TRP A 313 -2.73 13.80 3.72
C TRP A 313 -3.07 14.88 2.70
N GLY A 314 -4.31 14.94 2.21
CA GLY A 314 -4.81 16.02 1.36
C GLY A 314 -4.79 17.38 2.06
N THR A 315 -5.06 17.43 3.37
CA THR A 315 -4.89 18.66 4.15
C THR A 315 -3.43 19.14 4.15
N ALA A 316 -2.46 18.23 4.36
CA ALA A 316 -1.03 18.57 4.33
C ALA A 316 -0.60 19.10 2.95
N LEU A 317 -1.03 18.46 1.85
CA LEU A 317 -0.74 18.94 0.49
C LEU A 317 -1.32 20.33 0.21
N ALA A 318 -2.55 20.60 0.65
CA ALA A 318 -3.17 21.91 0.48
C ALA A 318 -2.46 23.00 1.32
N LEU A 319 -1.96 22.65 2.51
CA LEU A 319 -1.18 23.56 3.35
C LEU A 319 0.19 23.86 2.76
N ASP A 320 0.86 22.88 2.17
CA ASP A 320 2.12 23.09 1.46
C ASP A 320 1.95 24.04 0.27
N ALA A 321 0.88 23.84 -0.52
CA ALA A 321 0.56 24.74 -1.63
C ALA A 321 0.27 26.19 -1.16
N LEU A 322 -0.44 26.35 -0.04
CA LEU A 322 -0.65 27.65 0.60
C LEU A 322 0.64 28.25 1.15
N ALA A 323 1.56 27.43 1.66
CA ALA A 323 2.88 27.87 2.12
C ALA A 323 3.71 28.43 0.96
N GLY A 324 3.72 27.75 -0.19
CA GLY A 324 4.37 28.23 -1.42
C GLY A 324 3.81 29.57 -1.91
N LEU A 325 2.49 29.78 -1.81
CA LEU A 325 1.87 31.08 -2.10
C LEU A 325 2.30 32.18 -1.12
N ALA A 326 2.30 31.90 0.17
CA ALA A 326 2.74 32.84 1.20
C ALA A 326 4.22 33.24 0.98
N ALA A 327 5.06 32.26 0.64
CA ALA A 327 6.46 32.49 0.31
C ALA A 327 6.62 33.40 -0.92
N THR A 328 5.85 33.15 -1.98
CA THR A 328 5.84 33.97 -3.21
C THR A 328 5.39 35.41 -2.93
N ALA A 329 4.48 35.60 -1.96
CA ALA A 329 4.04 36.91 -1.50
C ALA A 329 5.02 37.59 -0.52
N GLY A 330 6.11 36.93 -0.13
CA GLY A 330 7.09 37.44 0.84
C GLY A 330 6.68 37.30 2.31
N ASP A 331 5.60 36.59 2.60
CA ASP A 331 5.14 36.29 3.97
C ASP A 331 5.78 34.99 4.47
N THR A 332 7.09 35.05 4.75
CA THR A 332 7.88 33.91 5.22
C THR A 332 7.34 33.35 6.54
N ALA A 333 6.82 34.21 7.44
CA ALA A 333 6.28 33.77 8.72
C ALA A 333 5.05 32.87 8.54
N ARG A 334 4.11 33.27 7.67
CA ARG A 334 2.95 32.44 7.33
C ARG A 334 3.36 31.18 6.58
N ALA A 335 4.32 31.26 5.66
CA ALA A 335 4.81 30.09 4.94
C ALA A 335 5.36 29.02 5.90
N VAL A 336 6.26 29.41 6.83
CA VAL A 336 6.83 28.49 7.83
C VAL A 336 5.74 27.87 8.71
N ALA A 337 4.77 28.66 9.19
CA ALA A 337 3.69 28.15 10.03
C ALA A 337 2.81 27.11 9.31
N LEU A 338 2.51 27.33 8.03
CA LEU A 338 1.74 26.39 7.20
C LEU A 338 2.52 25.08 6.97
N THR A 339 3.82 25.19 6.64
CA THR A 339 4.69 24.02 6.46
C THR A 339 4.86 23.23 7.77
N GLU A 340 4.92 23.88 8.93
CA GLU A 340 4.96 23.21 10.24
C GLU A 340 3.68 22.42 10.54
N GLU A 341 2.51 22.97 10.21
CA GLU A 341 1.25 22.26 10.33
C GLU A 341 1.21 21.04 9.37
N ALA A 342 1.62 21.23 8.11
CA ALA A 342 1.71 20.14 7.14
C ALA A 342 2.67 19.02 7.59
N LEU A 343 3.83 19.37 8.15
CA LEU A 343 4.80 18.42 8.71
C LEU A 343 4.23 17.62 9.88
N THR A 344 3.42 18.26 10.72
CA THR A 344 2.74 17.58 11.83
C THR A 344 1.79 16.51 11.28
N LEU A 345 0.97 16.86 10.30
CA LEU A 345 0.02 15.94 9.67
C LEU A 345 0.72 14.80 8.93
N ALA A 346 1.74 15.10 8.12
CA ALA A 346 2.54 14.11 7.41
C ALA A 346 3.29 13.17 8.39
N GLY A 347 3.78 13.73 9.50
CA GLY A 347 4.40 12.98 10.60
C GLY A 347 3.47 11.97 11.26
N GLU A 348 2.22 12.35 11.54
CA GLU A 348 1.21 11.42 12.08
C GLU A 348 0.93 10.24 11.14
N LEU A 349 0.98 10.48 9.82
CA LEU A 349 0.73 9.47 8.80
C LEU A 349 1.93 8.54 8.55
N GLY A 350 3.13 8.95 8.98
CA GLY A 350 4.38 8.31 8.56
C GLY A 350 4.62 8.47 7.05
N ALA A 351 4.25 9.62 6.50
CA ALA A 351 4.37 9.94 5.07
C ALA A 351 5.78 10.44 4.74
N ALA A 352 6.72 9.49 4.61
CA ALA A 352 8.15 9.80 4.58
C ALA A 352 8.57 10.68 3.39
N ASP A 353 7.99 10.47 2.21
CA ASP A 353 8.30 11.25 1.01
C ASP A 353 7.79 12.70 1.18
N ASP A 354 6.54 12.89 1.62
CA ASP A 354 5.98 14.22 1.89
C ASP A 354 6.76 14.96 3.01
N ILE A 355 7.17 14.25 4.06
CA ILE A 355 8.00 14.84 5.14
C ILE A 355 9.32 15.38 4.58
N ALA A 356 9.98 14.63 3.68
CA ALA A 356 11.25 15.05 3.10
C ALA A 356 11.11 16.32 2.25
N ASP A 357 10.07 16.40 1.42
CA ASP A 357 9.79 17.58 0.60
C ASP A 357 9.45 18.80 1.47
N LEU A 358 8.61 18.61 2.49
CA LEU A 358 8.24 19.67 3.42
C LEU A 358 9.42 20.20 4.26
N LEU A 359 10.36 19.33 4.65
CA LEU A 359 11.59 19.74 5.34
C LEU A 359 12.47 20.59 4.42
N CYS A 360 12.66 20.17 3.15
CA CYS A 360 13.38 20.97 2.15
C CYS A 360 12.74 22.36 1.99
N ASN A 361 11.41 22.41 1.80
CA ASN A 361 10.67 23.66 1.65
C ASN A 361 10.85 24.57 2.88
N ARG A 362 10.78 24.02 4.10
CA ARG A 362 10.96 24.80 5.34
C ARG A 362 12.40 25.28 5.51
N GLY A 363 13.38 24.45 5.17
CA GLY A 363 14.80 24.81 5.19
C GLY A 363 15.08 26.01 4.29
N ASP A 364 14.57 26.00 3.05
CA ASP A 364 14.70 27.11 2.11
C ASP A 364 14.08 28.41 2.64
N LEU A 365 12.90 28.32 3.28
CA LEU A 365 12.24 29.48 3.90
C LEU A 365 13.03 30.05 5.09
N ARG A 366 13.71 29.19 5.85
CA ARG A 366 14.49 29.57 7.03
C ARG A 366 15.91 30.00 6.71
N ALA A 367 16.46 29.65 5.56
CA ALA A 367 17.88 29.82 5.22
C ALA A 367 18.45 31.23 5.45
N ALA A 368 17.63 32.27 5.23
CA ALA A 368 18.04 33.66 5.44
C ALA A 368 17.89 34.14 6.90
N ALA A 369 16.88 33.63 7.63
CA ALA A 369 16.49 34.13 8.95
C ALA A 369 17.09 33.29 10.10
N ASP A 370 17.19 31.97 9.91
CA ASP A 370 17.74 31.01 10.86
C ASP A 370 18.51 29.89 10.12
N PRO A 371 19.79 30.15 9.78
CA PRO A 371 20.62 29.19 9.05
C PRO A 371 20.95 27.90 9.82
N GLU A 372 20.77 27.90 11.15
CA GLU A 372 20.99 26.70 11.96
C GLU A 372 19.78 25.79 11.88
N ALA A 373 18.57 26.34 12.07
CA ALA A 373 17.32 25.58 11.88
C ALA A 373 17.20 25.07 10.44
N ALA A 374 17.57 25.88 9.44
CA ALA A 374 17.56 25.48 8.03
C ALA A 374 18.53 24.34 7.68
N ARG A 375 19.57 24.10 8.49
CA ARG A 375 20.51 22.97 8.32
C ARG A 375 20.05 21.72 9.08
N ALA A 376 19.22 21.90 10.10
CA ALA A 376 18.65 20.80 10.87
C ALA A 376 17.46 20.17 10.14
N ASP A 377 16.69 21.00 9.43
CA ASP A 377 15.81 20.60 8.34
C ASP A 377 16.62 19.99 7.18
#